data_AF-A0A257LU28-F1
#
_entry.id   AF-A0A257LU28-F1
#
_cell.length_a   1.000
_cell.length_b   1.000
_cell.length_c   1.000
_cell.angle_alpha   90.00
_cell.angle_beta   90.00
_cell.angle_gamma   90.00
#
_symmetry.space_group_name_H-M   'P 1'
#
loop_
_entity.id
_entity.type
_entity.pdbx_description
1 polymer ?
#
loop_
_entity_poly.entity_id
_entity_poly.type
_entity_poly.pdbx_seq_one_letter_code
_entity_poly.pdbx_strand_id
1 'polypeptide(L)' 'MENIKPKTDTNVVVGDWVGIDSSDNIIYAEDGIIATIGVDNLIIVKSGNRVLVAHKDKDQEIKELIALLAKKKRYSQYL' A
#
# COMPACT_ATOMS: atom_id res chain seq x y z
N MET A 1 -9.09 9.39 34.20
CA MET A 1 -7.87 9.66 33.41
C MET A 1 -7.37 8.32 32.93
N GLU A 2 -7.76 7.92 31.72
CA GLU A 2 -7.28 6.68 31.10
C GLU A 2 -6.26 7.11 30.05
N ASN A 3 -5.00 6.75 30.28
CA ASN A 3 -3.89 7.12 29.42
C ASN A 3 -3.98 6.31 28.12
N ILE A 4 -4.66 6.85 27.11
CA ILE A 4 -4.53 6.40 25.73
C ILE A 4 -3.14 6.83 25.28
N LYS A 5 -2.15 5.93 25.40
CA LYS A 5 -0.96 6.05 24.56
C LYS A 5 -1.44 6.03 23.12
N PRO A 6 -1.08 6.98 22.25
CA PRO A 6 -1.25 6.77 20.82
C PRO A 6 -0.51 5.46 20.52
N LYS A 7 -1.21 4.48 19.95
CA LYS A 7 -0.54 3.40 19.21
C LYS A 7 0.28 4.18 18.19
N THR A 8 1.59 4.30 18.42
CA THR A 8 2.47 5.09 17.56
C THR A 8 2.19 4.62 16.16
N ASP A 9 1.66 5.49 15.32
CA ASP A 9 1.21 5.11 13.98
C ASP A 9 2.47 4.64 13.23
N THR A 10 2.64 3.32 13.13
CA THR A 10 3.82 2.70 12.50
C THR A 10 3.69 2.70 10.99
N ASN A 11 2.59 3.24 10.45
CA ASN A 11 2.44 3.39 9.03
C ASN A 11 3.42 4.46 8.50
N VAL A 12 4.08 4.14 7.40
CA VAL A 12 4.82 5.12 6.61
C VAL A 12 3.90 5.58 5.49
N VAL A 13 3.50 6.85 5.51
CA VAL A 13 2.49 7.39 4.59
C VAL A 13 3.07 8.52 3.74
N VAL A 14 2.86 8.44 2.43
CA VAL A 14 3.08 9.53 1.47
C VAL A 14 1.78 9.75 0.69
N GLY A 15 1.24 10.97 0.71
CA GLY A 15 -0.04 11.32 0.08
C GLY A 15 -1.24 11.21 1.04
N ASP A 16 -2.45 11.23 0.49
CA ASP A 16 -3.69 11.23 1.28
C ASP A 16 -4.06 9.81 1.73
N TRP A 17 -4.25 9.65 3.04
CA TRP A 17 -4.65 8.38 3.65
C TRP A 17 -5.60 8.55 4.83
N VAL A 18 -6.50 7.58 4.99
CA VAL A 18 -7.34 7.41 6.18
C VAL A 18 -7.36 5.93 6.60
N GLY A 19 -7.18 5.67 7.89
CA GLY A 19 -7.12 4.31 8.43
C GLY A 19 -7.99 4.11 9.67
N ILE A 20 -8.55 2.91 9.81
CA ILE A 20 -9.16 2.41 11.05
C ILE A 20 -8.49 1.09 11.39
N ASP A 21 -7.93 0.93 12.58
CA ASP A 21 -7.25 -0.29 13.00
C ASP A 21 -6.23 -0.79 11.96
N SER A 22 -5.42 0.12 11.41
CA SER A 22 -4.36 -0.20 10.45
C SER A 22 -3.00 0.20 11.00
N SER A 23 -2.05 -0.72 11.02
CA SER A 23 -0.69 -0.47 11.50
C SER A 23 0.39 -1.16 10.68
N ASP A 24 1.61 -0.62 10.75
CA ASP A 24 2.82 -1.18 10.14
C ASP A 24 2.77 -1.30 8.59
N ASN A 25 1.96 -0.49 7.94
CA ASN A 25 1.85 -0.43 6.48
C ASN A 25 2.79 0.62 5.87
N ILE A 26 3.20 0.43 4.62
CA ILE A 26 3.83 1.43 3.77
C ILE A 26 2.79 1.86 2.73
N ILE A 27 2.34 3.10 2.79
CA ILE A 27 1.25 3.63 1.98
C ILE A 27 1.79 4.79 1.13
N TYR A 28 1.64 4.68 -0.19
CA TYR A 28 2.06 5.70 -1.15
C TYR A 28 0.89 6.01 -2.09
N ALA A 29 0.29 7.18 -1.94
CA ALA A 29 -0.70 7.73 -2.86
C ALA A 29 -0.06 8.86 -3.66
N GLU A 30 0.27 8.61 -4.93
CA GLU A 30 0.71 9.66 -5.85
C GLU A 30 -0.42 10.67 -6.13
N ASP A 31 -1.64 10.17 -6.25
CA ASP A 31 -2.87 10.92 -6.46
C ASP A 31 -4.06 10.23 -5.77
N GLY A 32 -5.12 10.98 -5.47
CA GLY A 32 -6.31 10.46 -4.79
C GLY A 32 -6.05 10.04 -3.34
N ILE A 33 -6.94 9.23 -2.77
CA ILE A 33 -6.88 8.79 -1.37
C ILE A 33 -6.77 7.26 -1.27
N ILE A 34 -6.02 6.78 -0.28
CA ILE A 34 -6.01 5.38 0.15
C ILE A 34 -6.77 5.27 1.48
N ALA A 35 -7.76 4.39 1.57
CA ALA A 35 -8.48 4.11 2.82
C ALA A 35 -8.25 2.67 3.27
N THR A 36 -7.89 2.45 4.53
CA THR A 36 -7.59 1.11 5.07
C THR A 36 -8.38 0.80 6.34
N ILE A 37 -8.78 -0.46 6.51
CA ILE A 37 -9.49 -0.92 7.72
C ILE A 37 -8.98 -2.31 8.10
N GLY A 38 -8.46 -2.47 9.32
CA GLY A 38 -8.09 -3.79 9.87
C GLY A 38 -6.96 -4.49 9.13
N VAL A 39 -6.08 -3.75 8.45
CA VAL A 39 -4.94 -4.30 7.70
C VAL A 39 -3.62 -3.87 8.28
N ASP A 40 -2.70 -4.83 8.32
CA ASP A 40 -1.37 -4.65 8.85
C ASP A 40 -0.31 -5.24 7.92
N ASN A 41 0.91 -4.69 8.03
CA ASN A 41 2.11 -5.17 7.35
C ASN A 41 2.00 -5.21 5.81
N LEU A 42 1.29 -4.25 5.20
CA LEU A 42 1.15 -4.14 3.75
C LEU A 42 2.02 -3.03 3.15
N ILE A 43 2.40 -3.20 1.88
CA ILE A 43 2.83 -2.15 0.96
C ILE A 43 1.63 -1.85 0.06
N ILE A 44 1.14 -0.62 0.07
CA ILE A 44 0.01 -0.14 -0.72
C ILE A 44 0.47 1.07 -1.53
N VAL A 45 0.52 0.93 -2.85
CA VAL A 45 0.94 2.01 -3.76
C VAL A 45 -0.19 2.30 -4.74
N LYS A 46 -0.58 3.57 -4.86
CA LYS A 46 -1.52 4.06 -5.87
C LYS A 46 -0.81 5.08 -6.76
N SER A 47 -0.92 4.87 -8.09
CA SER A 47 -0.38 5.76 -9.13
C SER A 47 -1.31 5.76 -10.34
N GLY A 48 -1.99 6.87 -10.57
CA GLY A 48 -3.01 7.02 -11.60
C GLY A 48 -4.15 6.00 -11.42
N ASN A 49 -4.40 5.21 -12.46
CA ASN A 49 -5.43 4.16 -12.47
C ASN A 49 -4.92 2.79 -11.97
N ARG A 50 -3.80 2.77 -11.23
CA ARG A 50 -3.11 1.54 -10.81
C ARG A 50 -2.96 1.49 -9.31
N VAL A 51 -3.12 0.29 -8.76
CA VAL A 51 -2.89 -0.01 -7.35
C VAL A 51 -2.05 -1.27 -7.24
N LEU A 52 -1.00 -1.21 -6.44
CA LEU A 52 -0.22 -2.36 -5.99
C LEU A 52 -0.49 -2.58 -4.51
N VAL A 53 -0.80 -3.82 -4.14
CA VAL A 53 -0.93 -4.25 -2.74
C VAL A 53 -0.09 -5.51 -2.56
N ALA A 54 0.80 -5.51 -1.58
CA ALA A 54 1.61 -6.67 -1.24
C ALA A 54 1.83 -6.72 0.27
N HIS A 55 2.08 -7.90 0.83
CA HIS A 55 2.62 -7.99 2.18
C HIS A 55 4.08 -7.50 2.16
N LYS A 56 4.53 -6.79 3.20
CA LYS A 56 5.89 -6.22 3.25
C LYS A 56 6.98 -7.29 3.12
N ASP A 57 6.75 -8.47 3.65
CA ASP A 57 7.69 -9.61 3.55
C ASP A 57 7.86 -10.16 2.12
N LYS A 58 7.04 -9.68 1.17
CA LYS A 58 7.02 -10.11 -0.23
C LYS A 58 7.50 -9.00 -1.18
N ASP A 59 8.19 -7.99 -0.66
CA ASP A 59 8.72 -6.86 -1.42
C ASP A 59 9.58 -7.30 -2.63
N GLN A 60 10.37 -8.37 -2.49
CA GLN A 60 11.19 -8.90 -3.57
C GLN A 60 10.36 -9.49 -4.73
N GLU A 61 9.17 -10.04 -4.44
CA GLU A 61 8.27 -10.63 -5.43
C GLU A 61 7.55 -9.57 -6.28
N ILE A 62 7.56 -8.29 -5.87
CA ILE A 62 6.97 -7.18 -6.63
C ILE A 62 7.61 -7.07 -8.02
N LYS A 63 8.93 -7.27 -8.13
CA LYS A 63 9.64 -7.25 -9.42
C LYS A 63 9.18 -8.37 -10.34
N GLU A 64 8.92 -9.56 -9.77
CA GLU A 64 8.40 -10.70 -10.52
C GLU A 64 6.98 -10.44 -11.01
N LEU A 65 6.13 -9.86 -10.17
CA LEU A 65 4.77 -9.45 -10.55
C LEU A 65 4.80 -8.46 -11.72
N ILE A 66 5.67 -7.44 -11.67
CA ILE A 66 5.86 -6.48 -12.77
C ILE A 66 6.28 -7.20 -14.06
N ALA A 67 7.24 -8.13 -13.97
CA ALA A 67 7.68 -8.92 -15.14
C ALA A 67 6.56 -9.80 -15.71
N LEU A 68 5.70 -10.37 -14.87
CA LEU A 68 4.54 -11.16 -15.29
C LEU A 68 3.47 -10.31 -15.98
N LEU A 69 3.21 -9.10 -15.48
CA LEU A 69 2.32 -8.15 -16.13
C LEU A 69 2.86 -7.74 -17.50
N ALA A 70 4.17 -7.56 -17.64
CA ALA A 70 4.80 -7.11 -18.89
C ALA A 70 4.62 -8.11 -20.03
N LYS A 71 4.60 -9.41 -19.70
CA LYS A 71 4.38 -10.50 -20.66
C LYS A 71 2.93 -10.58 -21.15
N LYS A 72 1.98 -9.95 -20.46
CA LYS A 72 0.57 -9.96 -20.83
C LYS A 72 0.23 -8.69 -21.60
N LYS A 73 0.01 -8.82 -22.92
CA LYS A 73 -0.33 -7.70 -23.83
C LYS A 73 -1.46 -6.79 -23.32
N ARG A 74 -2.44 -7.37 -22.61
CA ARG A 74 -3.55 -6.62 -22.00
C ARG A 74 -3.09 -5.68 -20.88
N TYR A 75 -2.03 -6.03 -20.16
CA TYR A 75 -1.57 -5.32 -18.97
C TYR A 75 -0.37 -4.40 -19.21
N SER A 76 0.27 -4.49 -20.38
CA SER A 76 1.41 -3.63 -20.74
C SER A 76 1.09 -2.13 -20.67
N GLN A 77 -0.19 -1.73 -20.83
CA GLN A 77 -0.64 -0.34 -20.72
C GLN A 77 -0.68 0.19 -19.26
N TYR A 78 -0.53 -0.68 -18.27
CA TYR A 78 -0.55 -0.34 -16.85
C TYR A 78 0.83 -0.47 -16.19
N LEU A 79 1.90 -0.67 -16.95
CA LEU A 79 3.27 -0.71 -16.43
C LEU A 79 3.95 0.63 -16.65
#